data_AF-A0A645FHI4-F1
#
_entry.id   AF-A0A645FHI4-F1
#
_cell.length_a   1.000
_cell.length_b   1.000
_cell.length_c   1.000
_cell.angle_alpha   90.00
_cell.angle_beta   90.00
_cell.angle_gamma   90.00
#
_symmetry.space_group_name_H-M   'P 1'
#
loop_
_entity.id
_entity.type
_entity.pdbx_description
1 polymer ?
#
loop_
_entity_poly.entity_id
_entity_poly.type
_entity_poly.pdbx_seq_one_letter_code
_entity_poly.pdbx_strand_id
1 'polypeptide(L)' 'MLKADEPMGRKMDFLIQEVNRESNTIGSKCCDVSIAQVVVDLKAEVEKIREQVQNVE' A
#
# COMPACT_ATOMS: atom_id res chain seq x y z
N MET A 1 15.20 10.96 19.15
CA MET A 1 14.30 10.99 17.97
C MET A 1 15.16 10.83 16.74
N LEU A 2 14.98 9.74 15.99
CA LEU A 2 15.74 9.48 14.77
C LEU A 2 15.42 10.58 13.75
N LYS A 3 16.29 11.58 13.64
CA LYS A 3 16.26 12.59 12.59
C LYS A 3 16.75 11.92 11.30
N ALA A 4 15.82 11.41 10.51
CA ALA A 4 16.03 11.30 9.08
C ALA A 4 15.58 12.64 8.47
N ASP A 5 16.45 13.28 7.69
CA ASP A 5 16.22 14.60 7.04
C ASP A 5 15.20 14.55 5.88
N GLU A 6 14.44 13.45 5.75
CA GLU A 6 13.39 13.30 4.75
C GLU A 6 12.00 13.40 5.43
N PRO A 7 11.02 14.09 4.81
CA PRO A 7 9.64 14.07 5.29
C PRO A 7 9.19 12.62 5.44
N MET A 8 8.92 12.21 6.67
CA MET A 8 8.68 10.81 6.99
C MET A 8 7.48 10.24 6.21
N GLY A 9 6.50 11.08 5.87
CA GLY A 9 5.36 10.69 5.04
C GLY A 9 5.69 10.52 3.55
N ARG A 10 6.68 11.23 2.97
CA ARG A 10 7.17 10.94 1.60
C ARG A 10 7.73 9.52 1.47
N LYS A 11 8.43 9.03 2.50
CA LYS A 11 8.93 7.64 2.54
C LYS A 11 7.78 6.64 2.65
N MET A 12 6.75 6.99 3.40
CA MET A 12 5.58 6.14 3.58
C MET A 12 4.71 6.08 2.31
N ASP A 13 4.54 7.20 1.62
CA ASP A 13 3.90 7.27 0.31
C ASP A 13 4.58 6.37 -0.72
N PHE A 14 5.93 6.34 -0.73
CA PHE A 14 6.69 5.43 -1.58
C PHE A 14 6.37 3.95 -1.27
N LEU A 15 6.33 3.58 0.01
CA LEU A 15 6.00 2.21 0.42
C LEU A 15 4.57 1.84 0.04
N ILE A 16 3.60 2.74 0.23
CA ILE A 16 2.20 2.55 -0.18
C ILE A 16 2.11 2.33 -1.70
N GLN A 17 2.89 3.06 -2.49
CA GLN A 17 2.96 2.87 -3.95
C GLN A 17 3.52 1.49 -4.32
N GLU A 18 4.60 1.05 -3.68
CA GLU A 18 5.20 -0.26 -3.97
C GLU A 18 4.29 -1.41 -3.55
N VAL A 19 3.58 -1.31 -2.41
CA VAL A 19 2.59 -2.31 -1.99
C VAL A 19 1.41 -2.37 -2.97
N ASN A 20 0.94 -1.23 -3.46
CA ASN A 20 -0.10 -1.19 -4.49
C ASN A 20 0.37 -1.84 -5.81
N ARG A 21 1.63 -1.60 -6.22
CA ARG A 21 2.21 -2.26 -7.40
C ARG A 21 2.23 -3.77 -7.21
N GLU A 22 2.67 -4.25 -6.06
CA GLU A 22 2.73 -5.69 -5.80
C GLU A 22 1.35 -6.34 -5.76
N SER A 23 0.36 -5.68 -5.13
CA SER A 23 -1.03 -6.13 -5.14
C SER A 23 -1.60 -6.28 -6.57
N ASN A 24 -1.25 -5.37 -7.48
CA ASN A 24 -1.59 -5.48 -8.91
C ASN A 24 -0.87 -6.64 -9.61
N THR A 25 0.41 -6.88 -9.29
CA THR A 25 1.15 -8.04 -9.80
C THR A 25 0.49 -9.34 -9.37
N ILE A 26 0.16 -9.49 -8.09
CA ILE A 26 -0.54 -10.67 -7.57
C ILE A 26 -1.88 -10.86 -8.29
N GLY A 27 -2.71 -9.81 -8.35
CA GLY A 27 -4.03 -9.89 -9.00
C GLY A 27 -3.98 -10.18 -10.51
N SER A 28 -2.89 -9.81 -11.20
CA SER A 28 -2.72 -10.05 -12.64
C SER A 28 -2.01 -11.37 -12.97
N LYS A 29 -1.32 -11.99 -12.00
CA LYS A 29 -0.56 -13.23 -12.17
C LYS A 29 -1.20 -14.44 -11.51
N CYS A 30 -2.07 -14.25 -10.52
CA CYS A 30 -2.82 -15.31 -9.88
C CYS A 30 -4.22 -15.44 -10.52
N CYS A 31 -4.50 -16.59 -11.14
CA CYS A 31 -5.81 -16.90 -11.74
C CYS A 31 -6.75 -17.66 -10.78
N ASP A 32 -6.56 -17.51 -9.47
CA ASP A 32 -7.38 -18.15 -8.45
C ASP A 32 -8.39 -17.14 -7.87
N VAL A 33 -9.67 -17.52 -7.83
CA VAL A 33 -10.76 -16.66 -7.35
C VAL A 33 -10.60 -16.30 -5.87
N SER A 34 -10.10 -17.21 -5.05
CA SER A 34 -9.84 -16.95 -3.63
C SER A 34 -8.73 -15.90 -3.46
N ILE A 35 -7.69 -15.96 -4.29
CA ILE A 35 -6.61 -14.96 -4.28
C ILE A 35 -7.13 -13.61 -4.80
N ALA A 36 -7.98 -13.61 -5.83
CA ALA A 36 -8.58 -12.37 -6.35
C ALA A 36 -9.37 -11.62 -5.27
N GLN A 37 -10.13 -12.34 -4.43
CA GLN A 37 -10.84 -11.73 -3.30
C GLN A 37 -9.87 -11.12 -2.29
N VAL A 38 -8.80 -11.85 -1.92
CA VAL A 38 -7.77 -11.34 -1.01
C VAL A 38 -7.08 -10.09 -1.57
N VAL A 39 -6.84 -10.02 -2.88
CA VAL A 39 -6.25 -8.84 -3.55
C VAL A 39 -7.18 -7.63 -3.46
N VAL A 40 -8.49 -7.82 -3.62
CA VAL A 40 -9.46 -6.72 -3.47
C VAL A 40 -9.44 -6.18 -2.04
N ASP A 41 -9.48 -7.07 -1.05
CA ASP A 41 -9.45 -6.68 0.36
C ASP A 41 -8.12 -6.00 0.72
N LEU A 42 -7.00 -6.52 0.21
CA LEU A 42 -5.68 -5.91 0.37
C LEU A 42 -5.63 -4.48 -0.18
N LYS A 43 -6.18 -4.24 -1.38
CA LYS A 43 -6.23 -2.88 -1.96
C LYS A 43 -7.04 -1.93 -1.11
N ALA A 44 -8.15 -2.38 -0.53
CA ALA A 44 -8.95 -1.58 0.37
C ALA A 44 -8.17 -1.20 1.65
N GLU A 45 -7.41 -2.13 2.23
CA GLU A 45 -6.56 -1.83 3.39
C GLU A 45 -5.40 -0.87 3.06
N VAL A 46 -4.79 -1.00 1.87
CA VAL A 46 -3.75 -0.07 1.43
C VAL A 46 -4.28 1.35 1.28
N GLU A 47 -5.51 1.54 0.81
CA GLU A 47 -6.12 2.86 0.73
C GLU A 47 -6.40 3.45 2.12
N LYS A 48 -6.87 2.65 3.07
CA LYS A 48 -7.02 3.11 4.47
C LYS A 48 -5.69 3.55 5.08
N ILE A 49 -4.62 2.82 4.81
CA ILE A 49 -3.26 3.19 5.25
C ILE A 49 -2.83 4.51 4.60
N ARG A 50 -3.15 4.71 3.33
CA ARG A 50 -2.88 5.97 2.63
C ARG A 50 -3.65 7.15 3.22
N GLU A 51 -4.90 6.98 3.57
CA GLU A 51 -5.69 8.04 4.22
C GLU A 51 -5.10 8.39 5.61
N GLN A 52 -4.75 7.38 6.41
CA GLN A 52 -4.05 7.60 7.69
C GLN A 52 -2.70 8.30 7.48
N VAL A 53 -2.02 7.90 6.41
CA VAL A 53 -0.91 8.57 5.73
C VAL A 53 -0.90 10.09 5.86
N GLN A 54 -1.86 10.61 5.11
CA GLN A 54 -2.12 12.01 4.82
C GLN A 54 -2.75 12.76 5.99
N ASN A 55 -3.45 12.05 6.88
CA ASN A 55 -4.06 12.65 8.07
C ASN A 55 -3.04 12.93 9.20
N VAL A 56 -1.85 12.30 9.15
CA VAL A 56 -0.80 12.45 10.18
C VAL A 56 0.32 13.40 9.73
N GLU A 57 0.44 13.67 8.43
CA GLU A 57 1.29 14.76 7.88
C GLU A 57 0.72 16.15 8.20
#